data_AF-A0ABD5ZZM6-F1
#
_entry.id   AF-A0ABD5ZZM6-F1
#
_cell.length_a   1.000
_cell.length_b   1.000
_cell.length_c   1.000
_cell.angle_alpha   90.00
_cell.angle_beta   90.00
_cell.angle_gamma   90.00
#
_symmetry.space_group_name_H-M   'P 1'
#
loop_
_entity.id
_entity.type
_entity.pdbx_description
1 polymer ?
#
loop_
_entity_poly.entity_id
_entity_poly.type
_entity_poly.pdbx_seq_one_letter_code
_entity_poly.pdbx_strand_id
1 'polypeptide(L)'
;MVKPEISETQFVYGATSELEDGNWRYPLMQPPRFPTQNIEGDIGYDVDALISNGAGIEPLFLQYKRSEHMVGAQARHWEEFPSDYYRFKIKNAKQHNTLIETADYYPHTYYVAPIFSEMSEYASHHRNETILENTVFATCFGLPEMDEGDSTDRHTIGFTENQTKFFSEPMELDSVVGLEYLLSEILEADESFTGFGEIRDSFAELTETLLAEVDAEIERPAIDQSPSDWIRAEQDFFKKLGVELVFLFDETDDS
;
A
#
# COMPACT_ATOMS: atom_id res chain seq x y z
N MET A 1 14.59 -22.17 0.04
CA MET A 1 14.23 -20.93 -0.66
C MET A 1 14.14 -21.20 -2.14
N VAL A 2 12.96 -21.06 -2.70
CA VAL A 2 12.73 -21.05 -4.15
C VAL A 2 12.87 -19.60 -4.61
N LYS A 3 13.62 -19.37 -5.70
CA LYS A 3 13.74 -18.01 -6.26
C LYS A 3 12.40 -17.66 -6.91
N PRO A 4 11.84 -16.47 -6.66
CA PRO A 4 10.61 -16.05 -7.32
C PRO A 4 10.82 -15.93 -8.82
N GLU A 5 9.85 -16.43 -9.59
CA GLU A 5 9.83 -16.35 -11.04
C GLU A 5 9.20 -15.04 -11.53
N ILE A 6 8.40 -14.40 -10.68
CA ILE A 6 7.80 -13.09 -10.91
C ILE A 6 8.76 -11.97 -10.48
N SER A 7 8.78 -10.87 -11.23
CA SER A 7 9.42 -9.63 -10.79
C SER A 7 8.47 -8.78 -9.93
N GLU A 8 9.02 -7.87 -9.13
CA GLU A 8 8.22 -6.90 -8.38
C GLU A 8 7.38 -6.04 -9.34
N THR A 9 7.95 -5.60 -10.46
CA THR A 9 7.24 -4.84 -11.49
C THR A 9 6.04 -5.58 -12.08
N GLN A 10 6.15 -6.90 -12.31
CA GLN A 10 5.03 -7.70 -12.79
C GLN A 10 3.92 -7.79 -11.74
N PHE A 11 4.29 -8.00 -10.47
CA PHE A 11 3.31 -8.01 -9.39
C PHE A 11 2.61 -6.66 -9.25
N VAL A 12 3.36 -5.55 -9.23
CA VAL A 12 2.81 -4.18 -9.21
C VAL A 12 1.81 -4.00 -10.34
N TYR A 13 2.20 -4.31 -11.58
CA TYR A 13 1.31 -4.16 -12.74
C TYR A 13 0.00 -4.95 -12.57
N GLY A 14 0.08 -6.23 -12.21
CA GLY A 14 -1.11 -7.08 -12.09
C GLY A 14 -2.00 -6.68 -10.91
N ALA A 15 -1.41 -6.41 -9.75
CA ALA A 15 -2.13 -6.00 -8.55
C ALA A 15 -2.79 -4.64 -8.73
N THR A 16 -2.12 -3.67 -9.36
CA THR A 16 -2.71 -2.36 -9.61
C THR A 16 -3.80 -2.41 -10.68
N SER A 17 -3.63 -3.19 -11.75
CA SER A 17 -4.70 -3.39 -12.76
C SER A 17 -5.95 -4.01 -12.13
N GLU A 18 -5.79 -5.02 -11.28
CA GLU A 18 -6.93 -5.62 -10.56
C GLU A 18 -7.57 -4.63 -9.59
N LEU A 19 -6.76 -3.80 -8.91
CA LEU A 19 -7.26 -2.74 -8.03
C LEU A 19 -8.09 -1.70 -8.78
N GLU A 20 -7.68 -1.33 -10.01
CA GLU A 20 -8.39 -0.37 -10.86
C GLU A 20 -9.68 -0.94 -11.47
N ASP A 21 -9.61 -2.16 -12.00
CA ASP A 21 -10.72 -2.78 -12.76
C ASP A 21 -11.74 -3.48 -11.86
N GLY A 22 -11.37 -3.76 -10.60
CA GLY A 22 -12.20 -4.51 -9.67
C GLY A 22 -13.46 -3.75 -9.26
N ASN A 23 -14.58 -4.46 -9.22
CA ASN A 23 -15.84 -3.94 -8.70
C ASN A 23 -15.86 -4.05 -7.17
N TRP A 24 -14.97 -3.31 -6.53
CA TRP A 24 -14.84 -3.27 -5.08
C TRP A 24 -16.02 -2.56 -4.44
N ARG A 25 -16.29 -2.89 -3.17
CA ARG A 25 -17.37 -2.25 -2.41
C ARG A 25 -17.21 -0.72 -2.30
N TYR A 26 -15.98 -0.22 -2.30
CA TYR A 26 -15.64 1.20 -2.32
C TYR A 26 -14.77 1.45 -3.54
N PRO A 27 -15.29 2.12 -4.58
CA PRO A 27 -14.51 2.36 -5.78
C PRO A 27 -13.33 3.29 -5.48
N LEU A 28 -12.29 3.19 -6.30
CA LEU A 28 -11.20 4.17 -6.25
C LEU A 28 -11.72 5.52 -6.75
N MET A 29 -11.31 6.60 -6.07
CA MET A 29 -11.58 7.96 -6.53
C MET A 29 -10.94 8.26 -7.89
N GLN A 30 -9.70 7.82 -8.06
CA GLN A 30 -8.94 7.91 -9.30
C GLN A 30 -7.99 6.72 -9.41
N PRO A 31 -7.68 6.26 -10.64
CA PRO A 31 -6.71 5.19 -10.84
C PRO A 31 -5.31 5.61 -10.36
N PRO A 32 -4.50 4.67 -9.81
CA PRO A 32 -3.11 4.94 -9.45
C PRO A 32 -2.29 5.34 -10.68
N ARG A 33 -1.41 6.34 -10.53
CA ARG A 33 -0.81 6.99 -11.71
C ARG A 33 0.42 6.25 -12.23
N PHE A 34 0.35 5.67 -13.43
CA PHE A 34 1.56 5.24 -14.16
C PHE A 34 2.07 6.37 -15.08
N PRO A 35 3.39 6.63 -15.14
CA PRO A 35 3.91 7.72 -15.95
C PRO A 35 3.65 7.48 -17.44
N THR A 36 2.77 8.28 -18.04
CA THR A 36 2.61 8.38 -19.50
C THR A 36 2.47 9.84 -19.92
N GLN A 37 2.79 10.14 -21.18
CA GLN A 37 2.92 11.52 -21.67
C GLN A 37 1.60 12.21 -22.04
N ASN A 38 0.42 11.60 -21.94
CA ASN A 38 -0.84 12.27 -22.27
C ASN A 38 -2.03 11.69 -21.52
N ILE A 39 -2.96 12.59 -21.15
CA ILE A 39 -4.40 12.44 -20.81
C ILE A 39 -4.76 12.63 -19.32
N GLU A 40 -5.64 13.60 -19.05
CA GLU A 40 -7.02 13.40 -18.56
C GLU A 40 -7.82 14.71 -18.58
N GLY A 41 -9.12 14.61 -18.91
CA GLY A 41 -10.04 15.75 -19.01
C GLY A 41 -11.47 15.52 -18.49
N ASP A 42 -11.91 14.26 -18.33
CA ASP A 42 -13.30 13.97 -17.93
C ASP A 42 -13.42 13.43 -16.48
N ILE A 43 -12.48 12.59 -16.00
CA ILE A 43 -12.54 11.95 -14.66
C ILE A 43 -12.43 12.98 -13.51
N GLY A 44 -11.64 14.06 -13.71
CA GLY A 44 -11.45 15.07 -12.67
C GLY A 44 -12.72 15.84 -12.29
N TYR A 45 -13.66 16.01 -13.23
CA TYR A 45 -14.89 16.77 -13.00
C TYR A 45 -15.86 16.03 -12.07
N ASP A 46 -16.01 14.71 -12.26
CA ASP A 46 -16.89 13.88 -11.43
C ASP A 46 -16.36 13.75 -10.01
N VAL A 47 -15.03 13.63 -9.85
CA VAL A 47 -14.33 13.64 -8.56
C VAL A 47 -14.58 14.95 -7.80
N ASP A 48 -14.40 16.09 -8.46
CA ASP A 48 -14.60 17.40 -7.82
C ASP A 48 -16.04 17.59 -7.34
N ALA A 49 -17.03 17.09 -8.09
CA ALA A 49 -18.44 17.17 -7.73
C ALA A 49 -18.77 16.30 -6.51
N LEU A 50 -18.28 15.06 -6.48
CA LEU A 50 -18.50 14.13 -5.37
C LEU A 50 -17.90 14.66 -4.06
N ILE A 51 -16.67 15.15 -4.12
CA ILE A 51 -15.97 15.75 -2.97
C ILE A 51 -16.70 17.00 -2.49
N SER A 52 -17.19 17.85 -3.40
CA SER A 52 -17.92 19.06 -3.05
C SER A 52 -19.26 18.78 -2.37
N ASN A 53 -19.81 17.58 -2.54
CA ASN A 53 -21.06 17.15 -1.90
C ASN A 53 -20.84 16.52 -0.52
N GLY A 54 -19.59 16.50 0.00
CA GLY A 54 -19.30 16.04 1.36
C GLY A 54 -19.01 14.55 1.48
N ALA A 55 -18.76 13.87 0.37
CA ALA A 55 -18.45 12.46 0.37
C ALA A 55 -17.12 12.16 1.08
N GLY A 56 -17.08 11.02 1.76
CA GLY A 56 -15.96 10.57 2.58
C GLY A 56 -14.81 10.00 1.74
N ILE A 57 -13.57 10.25 2.18
CA ILE A 57 -12.36 9.77 1.51
C ILE A 57 -11.44 9.08 2.52
N GLU A 58 -10.80 7.98 2.10
CA GLU A 58 -9.81 7.26 2.90
C GLU A 58 -8.53 7.03 2.09
N PRO A 59 -7.35 7.49 2.56
CA PRO A 59 -6.09 7.20 1.92
C PRO A 59 -5.56 5.80 2.30
N LEU A 60 -5.17 5.04 1.29
CA LEU A 60 -4.45 3.77 1.39
C LEU A 60 -3.03 3.96 0.85
N PHE A 61 -2.03 3.67 1.68
CA PHE A 61 -0.63 3.74 1.28
C PHE A 61 -0.08 2.33 1.08
N LEU A 62 0.27 2.00 -0.16
CA LEU A 62 0.64 0.64 -0.56
C LEU A 62 2.08 0.60 -1.04
N GLN A 63 2.94 -0.14 -0.34
CA GLN A 63 4.28 -0.45 -0.83
C GLN A 63 4.37 -1.90 -1.27
N TYR A 64 4.31 -2.10 -2.58
CA TYR A 64 4.46 -3.42 -3.20
C TYR A 64 5.84 -4.02 -2.96
N LYS A 65 5.85 -5.32 -2.71
CA LYS A 65 7.04 -6.14 -2.52
C LYS A 65 6.90 -7.43 -3.31
N ARG A 66 8.04 -7.95 -3.75
CA ARG A 66 8.11 -9.32 -4.26
C ARG A 66 8.45 -10.31 -3.14
N SER A 67 7.71 -11.40 -3.10
CA SER A 67 7.89 -12.51 -2.15
C SER A 67 8.96 -13.52 -2.59
N GLU A 68 9.64 -14.11 -1.62
CA GLU A 68 10.47 -15.31 -1.74
C GLU A 68 9.74 -16.48 -1.07
N HIS A 69 9.56 -17.61 -1.76
CA HIS A 69 8.92 -18.79 -1.18
C HIS A 69 9.94 -19.65 -0.42
N MET A 70 9.66 -19.88 0.86
CA MET A 70 10.55 -20.52 1.81
C MET A 70 10.08 -21.94 2.14
N VAL A 71 10.71 -22.90 1.47
CA VAL A 71 10.32 -24.32 1.55
C VAL A 71 11.25 -25.13 2.45
N GLY A 72 10.65 -25.92 3.34
CA GLY A 72 11.28 -26.98 4.13
C GLY A 72 12.16 -26.54 5.29
N ALA A 73 12.53 -27.50 6.14
CA ALA A 73 13.19 -27.27 7.45
C ALA A 73 14.55 -26.57 7.45
N GLN A 74 15.17 -26.37 6.28
CA GLN A 74 16.43 -25.63 6.14
C GLN A 74 16.19 -24.15 5.80
N ALA A 75 14.94 -23.73 5.65
CA ALA A 75 14.58 -22.33 5.47
C ALA A 75 14.86 -21.53 6.76
N ARG A 76 15.41 -20.33 6.60
CA ARG A 76 15.73 -19.44 7.73
C ARG A 76 14.45 -18.92 8.38
N HIS A 77 14.24 -19.18 9.67
CA HIS A 77 12.98 -18.94 10.41
C HIS A 77 11.89 -20.01 10.18
N TRP A 78 12.24 -21.19 9.66
CA TRP A 78 11.29 -22.30 9.48
C TRP A 78 10.52 -22.67 10.75
N GLU A 79 11.20 -22.73 11.89
CA GLU A 79 10.60 -23.13 13.16
C GLU A 79 9.57 -22.11 13.69
N GLU A 80 9.51 -20.91 13.09
CA GLU A 80 8.60 -19.84 13.48
C GLU A 80 7.25 -19.90 12.77
N PHE A 81 7.13 -20.76 11.74
CA PHE A 81 5.92 -20.98 10.96
C PHE A 81 5.48 -22.45 10.98
N PRO A 82 4.16 -22.72 10.90
CA PRO A 82 3.64 -24.09 10.89
C PRO A 82 3.84 -24.83 9.55
N SER A 83 4.17 -24.11 8.48
CA SER A 83 4.27 -24.63 7.11
C SER A 83 5.30 -23.83 6.29
N ASP A 84 5.39 -24.17 5.00
CA ASP A 84 6.01 -23.26 4.02
C ASP A 84 5.40 -21.85 4.14
N TYR A 85 6.24 -20.85 3.93
CA TYR A 85 5.89 -19.44 4.15
C TYR A 85 6.56 -18.58 3.07
N TYR A 86 6.11 -17.34 2.96
CA TYR A 86 6.63 -16.33 2.06
C TYR A 86 7.35 -15.26 2.87
N ARG A 87 8.26 -14.52 2.23
CA ARG A 87 8.92 -13.39 2.87
C ARG A 87 9.36 -12.35 1.88
N PHE A 88 9.60 -11.13 2.35
CA PHE A 88 10.36 -10.13 1.62
C PHE A 88 11.35 -9.41 2.53
N LYS A 89 12.41 -8.87 1.93
CA LYS A 89 13.42 -8.08 2.63
C LYS A 89 13.11 -6.60 2.50
N ILE A 90 13.30 -5.86 3.58
CA ILE A 90 13.27 -4.41 3.60
C ILE A 90 14.70 -3.91 3.33
N LYS A 91 14.90 -3.27 2.18
CA LYS A 91 16.23 -2.94 1.67
C LYS A 91 16.66 -1.49 1.87
N ASN A 92 15.71 -0.60 2.08
CA ASN A 92 15.94 0.83 2.15
C ASN A 92 15.36 1.33 3.48
N ALA A 93 16.25 1.66 4.43
CA ALA A 93 15.87 2.15 5.75
C ALA A 93 15.07 3.45 5.67
N LYS A 94 15.52 4.40 4.83
CA LYS A 94 14.81 5.66 4.61
C LYS A 94 13.37 5.46 4.13
N GLN A 95 13.18 4.63 3.11
CA GLN A 95 11.85 4.32 2.59
C GLN A 95 10.96 3.61 3.62
N HIS A 96 11.55 2.76 4.47
CA HIS A 96 10.83 2.09 5.54
C HIS A 96 10.41 3.05 6.65
N ASN A 97 11.31 3.93 7.10
CA ASN A 97 11.02 4.91 8.14
C ASN A 97 9.96 5.91 7.65
N THR A 98 10.02 6.34 6.38
CA THR A 98 8.94 7.11 5.74
C THR A 98 7.58 6.42 5.82
N LEU A 99 7.53 5.08 5.65
CA LEU A 99 6.27 4.34 5.76
C LEU A 99 5.78 4.21 7.21
N ILE A 100 6.68 4.07 8.18
CA ILE A 100 6.31 4.04 9.60
C ILE A 100 5.74 5.41 10.00
N GLU A 101 6.44 6.48 9.65
CA GLU A 101 5.99 7.83 9.92
C GLU A 101 4.66 8.13 9.22
N THR A 102 4.47 7.67 7.97
CA THR A 102 3.17 7.75 7.29
C THR A 102 2.10 6.97 8.06
N ALA A 103 2.43 5.78 8.58
CA ALA A 103 1.50 4.94 9.32
C ALA A 103 1.05 5.56 10.67
N ASP A 104 1.89 6.39 11.29
CA ASP A 104 1.53 7.13 12.51
C ASP A 104 0.43 8.18 12.28
N TYR A 105 0.34 8.73 11.06
CA TYR A 105 -0.75 9.62 10.64
C TYR A 105 -1.93 8.84 10.03
N TYR A 106 -1.62 7.84 9.22
CA TYR A 106 -2.59 7.05 8.45
C TYR A 106 -2.33 5.55 8.63
N PRO A 107 -3.02 4.90 9.61
CA PRO A 107 -2.82 3.49 9.93
C PRO A 107 -3.04 2.54 8.75
N HIS A 108 -3.76 2.96 7.72
CA HIS A 108 -3.97 2.23 6.47
C HIS A 108 -2.75 2.32 5.52
N THR A 109 -1.59 2.00 6.08
CA THR A 109 -0.29 1.96 5.39
C THR A 109 0.25 0.54 5.43
N TYR A 110 0.48 -0.07 4.27
CA TYR A 110 0.74 -1.50 4.14
C TYR A 110 1.95 -1.82 3.27
N TYR A 111 2.70 -2.82 3.68
CA TYR A 111 3.46 -3.64 2.74
C TYR A 111 2.53 -4.62 2.04
N VAL A 112 2.60 -4.66 0.72
CA VAL A 112 1.73 -5.49 -0.13
C VAL A 112 2.56 -6.54 -0.84
N ALA A 113 2.32 -7.82 -0.59
CA ALA A 113 3.15 -8.89 -1.16
C ALA A 113 2.32 -10.13 -1.54
N PRO A 114 2.65 -10.82 -2.64
CA PRO A 114 1.88 -11.99 -3.07
C PRO A 114 2.18 -13.21 -2.18
N ILE A 115 1.17 -14.04 -1.95
CA ILE A 115 1.30 -15.38 -1.35
C ILE A 115 1.47 -16.42 -2.47
N PHE A 116 2.21 -16.05 -3.51
CA PHE A 116 2.57 -16.88 -4.66
C PHE A 116 3.89 -16.36 -5.22
N SER A 117 4.60 -17.21 -5.98
CA SER A 117 5.90 -16.81 -6.53
C SER A 117 6.22 -17.42 -7.90
N GLU A 118 5.41 -18.39 -8.35
CA GLU A 118 5.57 -19.03 -9.65
C GLU A 118 4.83 -18.27 -10.75
N MET A 119 5.37 -18.32 -11.96
CA MET A 119 4.74 -17.64 -13.11
C MET A 119 3.41 -18.30 -13.50
N SER A 120 3.28 -19.60 -13.27
CA SER A 120 2.04 -20.39 -13.43
C SER A 120 0.91 -19.87 -12.53
N GLU A 121 1.21 -19.64 -11.24
CA GLU A 121 0.29 -19.08 -10.24
C GLU A 121 -0.13 -17.68 -10.67
N TYR A 122 0.83 -16.80 -10.96
CA TYR A 122 0.54 -15.43 -11.42
C TYR A 122 -0.37 -15.42 -12.67
N ALA A 123 -0.07 -16.24 -13.68
CA ALA A 123 -0.89 -16.30 -14.89
C ALA A 123 -2.30 -16.86 -14.64
N SER A 124 -2.48 -17.67 -13.59
CA SER A 124 -3.79 -18.14 -13.14
C SER A 124 -4.54 -17.00 -12.44
N HIS A 125 -3.91 -16.37 -11.44
CA HIS A 125 -4.52 -15.29 -10.67
C HIS A 125 -4.90 -14.09 -11.53
N HIS A 126 -4.01 -13.67 -12.42
CA HIS A 126 -4.29 -12.59 -13.37
C HIS A 126 -5.48 -12.90 -14.29
N ARG A 127 -5.64 -14.15 -14.73
CA ARG A 127 -6.77 -14.53 -15.61
C ARG A 127 -8.10 -14.50 -14.85
N ASN A 128 -8.06 -14.82 -13.57
CA ASN A 128 -9.23 -15.00 -12.74
C ASN A 128 -9.55 -13.77 -11.88
N GLU A 129 -8.75 -12.69 -11.97
CA GLU A 129 -8.90 -11.47 -11.15
C GLU A 129 -8.85 -11.81 -9.65
N THR A 130 -7.81 -12.56 -9.24
CA THR A 130 -7.62 -13.01 -7.85
C THR A 130 -6.21 -12.75 -7.32
N ILE A 131 -5.45 -11.83 -7.92
CA ILE A 131 -4.12 -11.44 -7.44
C ILE A 131 -4.23 -10.82 -6.04
N LEU A 132 -5.17 -9.91 -5.84
CA LEU A 132 -5.36 -9.19 -4.59
C LEU A 132 -6.03 -10.05 -3.52
N GLU A 133 -6.80 -11.07 -3.91
CA GLU A 133 -7.27 -12.12 -2.99
C GLU A 133 -6.11 -12.96 -2.43
N ASN A 134 -5.05 -13.14 -3.22
CA ASN A 134 -3.87 -13.96 -2.87
C ASN A 134 -2.66 -13.09 -2.49
N THR A 135 -2.93 -11.97 -1.83
CA THR A 135 -1.94 -10.97 -1.43
C THR A 135 -2.08 -10.68 0.07
N VAL A 136 -0.94 -10.60 0.76
CA VAL A 136 -0.88 -10.11 2.13
C VAL A 136 -0.74 -8.59 2.13
N PHE A 137 -1.47 -7.96 3.03
CA PHE A 137 -1.39 -6.55 3.42
C PHE A 137 -0.88 -6.51 4.85
N ALA A 138 0.43 -6.40 5.03
CA ALA A 138 1.07 -6.34 6.34
C ALA A 138 1.14 -4.89 6.80
N THR A 139 0.60 -4.57 7.98
CA THR A 139 0.57 -3.20 8.48
C THR A 139 1.98 -2.64 8.70
N CYS A 140 2.16 -1.36 8.37
CA CYS A 140 3.34 -0.61 8.76
C CYS A 140 3.19 0.05 10.15
N PHE A 141 1.97 0.12 10.68
CA PHE A 141 1.71 0.75 11.97
C PHE A 141 2.37 -0.05 13.10
N GLY A 142 3.10 0.65 13.98
CA GLY A 142 3.79 0.05 15.11
C GLY A 142 5.05 -0.75 14.76
N LEU A 143 5.51 -0.70 13.49
CA LEU A 143 6.83 -1.23 13.14
C LEU A 143 7.95 -0.33 13.71
N PRO A 144 9.07 -0.91 14.16
CA PRO A 144 10.21 -0.13 14.61
C PRO A 144 11.02 0.41 13.43
N GLU A 145 11.59 1.61 13.58
CA GLU A 145 12.47 2.22 12.58
C GLU A 145 13.74 1.40 12.32
N MET A 146 14.36 1.66 11.16
CA MET A 146 15.62 1.08 10.74
C MET A 146 16.75 2.11 10.73
N ASP A 147 17.92 1.71 11.25
CA ASP A 147 19.15 2.50 11.15
C ASP A 147 19.75 2.46 9.73
N GLU A 148 20.24 3.61 9.25
CA GLU A 148 21.01 3.73 8.00
C GLU A 148 22.40 3.08 8.14
N GLY A 149 22.44 1.75 8.04
CA GLY A 149 23.68 0.97 8.20
C GLY A 149 23.41 -0.49 8.53
N ASP A 150 22.18 -0.80 8.91
CA ASP A 150 21.77 -2.17 9.20
C ASP A 150 21.76 -3.06 7.95
N SER A 151 22.10 -4.34 8.16
CA SER A 151 22.06 -5.31 7.07
C SER A 151 20.62 -5.55 6.63
N THR A 152 20.36 -5.39 5.34
CA THR A 152 19.06 -5.73 4.70
C THR A 152 18.66 -7.20 4.88
N ASP A 153 19.60 -8.09 5.23
CA ASP A 153 19.30 -9.49 5.55
C ASP A 153 18.72 -9.69 6.96
N ARG A 154 18.72 -8.65 7.80
CA ARG A 154 18.12 -8.65 9.13
C ARG A 154 16.66 -8.21 9.09
N HIS A 155 16.35 -7.24 8.25
CA HIS A 155 15.02 -6.64 8.12
C HIS A 155 14.17 -7.40 7.13
N THR A 156 13.45 -8.39 7.62
CA THR A 156 12.62 -9.29 6.82
C THR A 156 11.26 -9.41 7.46
N ILE A 157 10.22 -9.34 6.64
CA ILE A 157 8.87 -9.73 7.02
C ILE A 157 8.60 -11.10 6.39
N GLY A 158 8.21 -12.08 7.21
CA GLY A 158 7.75 -13.38 6.74
C GLY A 158 6.30 -13.59 7.10
N PHE A 159 5.59 -14.33 6.25
CA PHE A 159 4.15 -14.48 6.36
C PHE A 159 3.64 -15.77 5.74
N THR A 160 2.48 -16.18 6.23
CA THR A 160 1.58 -17.19 5.69
C THR A 160 0.19 -16.56 5.55
N GLU A 161 -0.81 -17.35 5.18
CA GLU A 161 -2.20 -16.87 5.16
C GLU A 161 -2.72 -16.40 6.53
N ASN A 162 -2.14 -16.89 7.64
CA ASN A 162 -2.69 -16.72 8.98
C ASN A 162 -1.72 -16.07 9.98
N GLN A 163 -0.51 -15.74 9.54
CA GLN A 163 0.54 -15.27 10.45
C GLN A 163 1.54 -14.42 9.68
N THR A 164 1.88 -13.26 10.23
CA THR A 164 2.92 -12.37 9.71
C THR A 164 3.85 -11.97 10.84
N LYS A 165 5.16 -11.96 10.57
CA LYS A 165 6.21 -11.62 11.54
C LYS A 165 7.24 -10.69 10.95
N PHE A 166 7.72 -9.78 11.78
CA PHE A 166 8.92 -9.00 11.54
C PHE A 166 10.10 -9.64 12.27
N PHE A 167 11.24 -9.83 11.60
CA PHE A 167 12.37 -10.58 12.17
C PHE A 167 13.54 -9.73 12.67
N SER A 168 13.55 -8.42 12.43
CA SER A 168 14.67 -7.59 12.91
C SER A 168 14.57 -7.31 14.40
N GLU A 169 13.35 -7.00 14.82
CA GLU A 169 12.87 -7.02 16.20
C GLU A 169 11.71 -8.01 16.23
N PRO A 170 11.96 -9.28 16.64
CA PRO A 170 10.97 -10.35 16.52
C PRO A 170 9.62 -9.98 17.15
N MET A 171 8.62 -9.74 16.31
CA MET A 171 7.25 -9.46 16.70
C MET A 171 6.28 -10.04 15.67
N GLU A 172 5.08 -10.40 16.14
CA GLU A 172 3.95 -10.66 15.25
C GLU A 172 3.43 -9.31 14.73
N LEU A 173 3.04 -9.27 13.45
CA LEU A 173 2.43 -8.10 12.83
C LEU A 173 0.98 -8.40 12.49
N ASP A 174 0.13 -7.40 12.65
CA ASP A 174 -1.20 -7.45 12.09
C ASP A 174 -1.12 -7.42 10.56
N SER A 175 -1.88 -8.30 9.93
CA SER A 175 -1.92 -8.40 8.48
C SER A 175 -3.20 -9.05 8.02
N VAL A 176 -3.64 -8.65 6.85
CA VAL A 176 -4.79 -9.25 6.17
C VAL A 176 -4.33 -9.95 4.91
N VAL A 177 -5.01 -11.03 4.56
CA VAL A 177 -4.92 -11.64 3.24
C VAL A 177 -6.21 -11.39 2.47
N GLY A 178 -6.09 -10.79 1.29
CA GLY A 178 -7.23 -10.44 0.45
C GLY A 178 -7.68 -8.99 0.60
N LEU A 179 -7.74 -8.25 -0.52
CA LEU A 179 -8.20 -6.86 -0.51
C LEU A 179 -9.63 -6.73 0.01
N GLU A 180 -10.55 -7.60 -0.40
CA GLU A 180 -11.96 -7.53 0.03
C GLU A 180 -12.10 -7.59 1.56
N TYR A 181 -11.29 -8.43 2.21
CA TYR A 181 -11.26 -8.53 3.66
C TYR A 181 -10.64 -7.28 4.29
N LEU A 182 -9.56 -6.75 3.72
CA LEU A 182 -8.94 -5.50 4.18
C LEU A 182 -9.95 -4.36 4.13
N LEU A 183 -10.63 -4.21 2.99
CA LEU A 183 -11.70 -3.23 2.83
C LEU A 183 -12.78 -3.43 3.88
N SER A 184 -13.19 -4.67 4.18
CA SER A 184 -14.18 -4.92 5.24
C SER A 184 -13.72 -4.48 6.64
N GLU A 185 -12.45 -4.65 6.98
CA GLU A 185 -11.91 -4.22 8.29
C GLU A 185 -11.84 -2.70 8.41
N ILE A 186 -11.51 -1.99 7.33
CA ILE A 186 -11.52 -0.52 7.29
C ILE A 186 -12.93 0.02 7.62
N LEU A 187 -13.98 -0.69 7.17
CA LEU A 187 -15.37 -0.28 7.40
C LEU A 187 -15.88 -0.53 8.80
N GLU A 188 -15.51 -1.65 9.40
CA GLU A 188 -15.96 -1.99 10.76
C GLU A 188 -15.38 -1.03 11.81
N ALA A 189 -14.39 -0.21 11.45
CA ALA A 189 -13.81 0.81 12.31
C ALA A 189 -14.68 2.08 12.49
N ASP A 190 -15.78 2.25 11.74
CA ASP A 190 -16.89 3.23 11.93
C ASP A 190 -16.51 4.74 12.09
N GLU A 191 -15.26 5.14 11.81
CA GLU A 191 -14.76 6.54 11.90
C GLU A 191 -13.78 6.95 10.78
N SER A 192 -13.56 6.13 9.74
CA SER A 192 -12.33 6.28 8.93
C SER A 192 -12.41 7.38 7.85
N PHE A 193 -13.52 7.45 7.11
CA PHE A 193 -13.61 8.36 5.97
C PHE A 193 -13.71 9.81 6.40
N THR A 194 -12.69 10.58 6.02
CA THR A 194 -12.51 11.97 6.42
C THR A 194 -12.99 12.91 5.33
N GLY A 195 -13.50 14.09 5.70
CA GLY A 195 -13.87 15.11 4.73
C GLY A 195 -12.65 15.66 4.00
N PHE A 196 -12.79 16.01 2.73
CA PHE A 196 -11.64 16.45 1.90
C PHE A 196 -10.83 17.62 2.51
N GLY A 197 -11.50 18.57 3.16
CA GLY A 197 -10.81 19.68 3.84
C GLY A 197 -9.90 19.21 4.98
N GLU A 198 -10.37 18.25 5.78
CA GLU A 198 -9.62 17.67 6.90
C GLU A 198 -8.46 16.80 6.40
N ILE A 199 -8.67 16.01 5.35
CA ILE A 199 -7.61 15.24 4.68
C ILE A 199 -6.52 16.17 4.16
N ARG A 200 -6.89 17.27 3.49
CA ARG A 200 -5.91 18.19 2.93
C ARG A 200 -5.05 18.84 4.01
N ASP A 201 -5.65 19.25 5.12
CA ASP A 201 -4.94 19.86 6.24
C ASP A 201 -4.03 18.84 6.95
N SER A 202 -4.45 17.58 7.08
CA SER A 202 -3.64 16.51 7.67
C SER A 202 -2.47 16.09 6.76
N PHE A 203 -2.68 15.93 5.46
CA PHE A 203 -1.60 15.69 4.49
C PHE A 203 -0.59 16.84 4.45
N ALA A 204 -1.04 18.07 4.68
CA ALA A 204 -0.18 19.22 4.78
C ALA A 204 0.83 19.11 5.95
N GLU A 205 0.43 18.52 7.08
CA GLU A 205 1.33 18.23 8.20
C GLU A 205 2.25 17.06 7.88
N LEU A 206 1.70 15.94 7.39
CA LEU A 206 2.47 14.75 7.02
C LEU A 206 3.56 15.08 5.99
N THR A 207 3.22 15.78 4.91
CA THR A 207 4.19 16.14 3.86
C THR A 207 5.29 17.07 4.37
N GLU A 208 5.00 17.94 5.34
CA GLU A 208 6.00 18.79 5.98
C GLU A 208 6.98 17.98 6.82
N THR A 209 6.50 17.02 7.60
CA THR A 209 7.35 16.12 8.39
C THR A 209 8.22 15.26 7.49
N LEU A 210 7.63 14.61 6.48
CA LEU A 210 8.37 13.81 5.50
C LEU A 210 9.43 14.61 4.74
N LEU A 211 9.13 15.84 4.32
CA LEU A 211 10.10 16.69 3.61
C LEU A 211 11.26 17.17 4.49
N ALA A 212 11.10 17.21 5.81
CA ALA A 212 12.20 17.50 6.71
C ALA A 212 13.26 16.37 6.73
N GLU A 213 12.84 15.15 6.38
CA GLU A 213 13.68 13.95 6.40
C GLU A 213 14.15 13.52 4.99
N VAL A 214 13.43 13.92 3.94
CA VAL A 214 13.73 13.59 2.55
C VAL A 214 14.56 14.71 1.88
N ASP A 215 15.42 14.34 0.93
CA ASP A 215 16.34 15.29 0.28
C ASP A 215 15.56 16.37 -0.51
N ALA A 216 16.12 17.59 -0.60
CA ALA A 216 15.40 18.84 -0.87
C ALA A 216 14.84 19.04 -2.31
N GLU A 217 14.82 18.00 -3.15
CA GLU A 217 14.37 18.09 -4.55
C GLU A 217 12.89 17.71 -4.77
N ILE A 218 12.19 17.29 -3.72
CA ILE A 218 10.76 16.96 -3.82
C ILE A 218 9.93 18.20 -3.46
N GLU A 219 9.25 18.76 -4.46
CA GLU A 219 8.32 19.87 -4.23
C GLU A 219 7.01 19.38 -3.61
N ARG A 220 6.49 20.17 -2.66
CA ARG A 220 5.21 19.94 -1.99
C ARG A 220 4.04 20.21 -2.95
N PRO A 221 2.98 19.39 -2.91
CA PRO A 221 1.71 19.70 -3.56
C PRO A 221 1.14 21.06 -3.15
N ALA A 222 0.55 21.78 -4.10
CA ALA A 222 -0.07 23.08 -3.82
C ALA A 222 -1.47 22.88 -3.19
N ILE A 223 -1.74 23.58 -2.09
CA ILE A 223 -2.96 23.41 -1.29
C ILE A 223 -4.21 24.03 -1.95
N ASP A 224 -4.01 25.00 -2.87
CA ASP A 224 -5.06 25.79 -3.52
C ASP A 224 -5.57 25.19 -4.85
N GLN A 225 -5.24 23.92 -5.12
CA GLN A 225 -5.69 23.18 -6.31
C GLN A 225 -7.14 22.70 -6.19
N SER A 226 -7.76 22.32 -7.32
CA SER A 226 -9.01 21.56 -7.28
C SER A 226 -8.78 20.23 -6.57
N PRO A 227 -9.83 19.60 -5.99
CA PRO A 227 -9.68 18.31 -5.33
C PRO A 227 -9.01 17.23 -6.19
N SER A 228 -9.42 17.13 -7.46
CA SER A 228 -8.85 16.20 -8.42
C SER A 228 -7.37 16.44 -8.71
N ASP A 229 -6.94 17.70 -8.85
CA ASP A 229 -5.54 18.04 -9.09
C ASP A 229 -4.69 17.86 -7.83
N TRP A 230 -5.24 18.15 -6.66
CA TRP A 230 -4.58 17.91 -5.37
C TRP A 230 -4.33 16.42 -5.14
N ILE A 231 -5.35 15.55 -5.33
CA ILE A 231 -5.21 14.09 -5.24
C ILE A 231 -4.06 13.60 -6.11
N ARG A 232 -3.99 14.07 -7.37
CA ARG A 232 -2.92 13.68 -8.31
C ARG A 232 -1.54 14.13 -7.82
N ALA A 233 -1.44 15.35 -7.30
CA ALA A 233 -0.19 15.88 -6.79
C ALA A 233 0.31 15.08 -5.58
N GLU A 234 -0.58 14.68 -4.67
CA GLU A 234 -0.24 13.79 -3.55
C GLU A 234 0.19 12.40 -4.04
N GLN A 235 -0.54 11.79 -4.97
CA GLN A 235 -0.15 10.51 -5.56
C GLN A 235 1.26 10.57 -6.19
N ASP A 236 1.55 11.62 -6.97
CA ASP A 236 2.88 11.84 -7.57
C ASP A 236 3.97 12.09 -6.50
N PHE A 237 3.63 12.74 -5.39
CA PHE A 237 4.55 12.95 -4.25
C PHE A 237 4.93 11.62 -3.59
N PHE A 238 3.95 10.83 -3.14
CA PHE A 238 4.21 9.55 -2.47
C PHE A 238 4.85 8.51 -3.41
N LYS A 239 4.54 8.57 -4.71
CA LYS A 239 5.18 7.72 -5.71
C LYS A 239 6.70 7.96 -5.80
N LYS A 240 7.17 9.20 -5.62
CA LYS A 240 8.62 9.51 -5.55
C LYS A 240 9.28 8.90 -4.31
N LEU A 241 8.51 8.68 -3.25
CA LEU A 241 8.93 7.95 -2.04
C LEU A 241 8.83 6.42 -2.22
N GLY A 242 8.31 5.96 -3.37
CA GLY A 242 8.12 4.57 -3.72
C GLY A 242 6.93 3.92 -3.00
N VAL A 243 5.93 4.72 -2.66
CA VAL A 243 4.66 4.31 -2.07
C VAL A 243 3.54 4.65 -3.05
N GLU A 244 2.66 3.70 -3.32
CA GLU A 244 1.48 3.97 -4.13
C GLU A 244 0.35 4.45 -3.22
N LEU A 245 -0.13 5.68 -3.44
CA LEU A 245 -1.25 6.24 -2.70
C LEU A 245 -2.53 6.08 -3.52
N VAL A 246 -3.55 5.47 -2.92
CA VAL A 246 -4.88 5.36 -3.51
C VAL A 246 -5.91 5.90 -2.53
N PHE A 247 -6.99 6.47 -3.06
CA PHE A 247 -8.05 7.02 -2.24
C PHE A 247 -9.31 6.19 -2.46
N LEU A 248 -9.81 5.59 -1.38
CA LEU A 248 -11.13 4.96 -1.37
C LEU A 248 -12.20 6.04 -1.24
N PHE A 249 -13.37 5.70 -1.78
CA PHE A 249 -14.52 6.58 -1.81
C PHE A 249 -15.73 5.95 -1.17
N ASP A 250 -16.38 6.68 -0.25
CA ASP A 250 -17.69 6.31 0.26
C ASP A 250 -18.80 7.12 -0.43
N GLU A 251 -19.60 6.43 -1.26
CA GLU A 251 -20.80 6.98 -1.92
C GLU A 251 -21.96 7.21 -0.95
N THR A 252 -21.89 6.72 0.29
CA THR A 252 -23.01 6.82 1.23
C THR A 252 -23.16 8.23 1.80
N ASP A 253 -23.92 9.04 1.06
CA ASP A 253 -24.60 10.21 1.61
C ASP A 253 -25.89 9.73 2.30
N ASP A 254 -25.96 9.89 3.61
CA ASP A 254 -27.17 9.70 4.40
C ASP A 254 -28.12 10.88 4.08
N SER A 255 -28.84 10.82 2.96
CA SER A 255 -30.03 11.66 2.70
C SER A 255 -31.12 11.01 1.83
#